data_AF-A0A431HS81-F1
#
_entry.id   AF-A0A431HS81-F1
#
_cell.length_a   1.000
_cell.length_b   1.000
_cell.length_c   1.000
_cell.angle_alpha   90.00
_cell.angle_beta   90.00
_cell.angle_gamma   90.00
#
_symmetry.space_group_name_H-M   'P 1'
#
loop_
_entity.id
_entity.type
_entity.pdbx_description
1 polymer ?
#
loop_
_entity_poly.entity_id
_entity_poly.type
_entity_poly.pdbx_seq_one_letter_code
_entity_poly.pdbx_strand_id
1 'polypeptide(L)'
;MKRFLLASAVALAFSVPAAHAAIGSDFNAGSQGWQVVDFSNPNLSLTPQASYMANWHASGGANGGYIDFSDPSSGSFYFSAGSAYLGNLSGYFGGSLSYVQQVLTSTGGQWRNDPDLILIGNGQAYVYQQAANPGSTWQQFSATLDGAGWRRGTLAGAAVDS
;
A
#
# COMPACT_ATOMS: atom_id res chain seq x y z
N MET A 1 -44.98 -11.40 51.97
CA MET A 1 -43.62 -10.83 51.96
C MET A 1 -42.94 -11.24 50.65
N LYS A 2 -42.63 -10.31 49.74
CA LYS A 2 -41.86 -10.59 48.52
C LYS A 2 -40.63 -9.69 48.52
N ARG A 3 -39.45 -10.31 48.69
CA ARG A 3 -38.14 -9.67 48.60
C ARG A 3 -37.71 -9.68 47.14
N PHE A 4 -37.35 -8.52 46.58
CA PHE A 4 -36.69 -8.42 45.29
C PHE A 4 -35.19 -8.16 45.53
N LEU A 5 -34.36 -9.05 45.01
CA LEU A 5 -32.90 -8.88 44.94
C LEU A 5 -32.60 -8.14 43.63
N LEU A 6 -31.93 -6.99 43.74
CA LEU A 6 -31.32 -6.29 42.61
C LEU A 6 -29.93 -6.88 42.38
N ALA A 7 -29.73 -7.55 41.24
CA ALA A 7 -28.41 -7.87 40.74
C ALA A 7 -27.94 -6.71 39.86
N SER A 8 -26.94 -5.97 40.32
CA SER A 8 -26.27 -4.95 39.50
C SER A 8 -25.43 -5.64 38.43
N ALA A 9 -25.77 -5.43 37.16
CA ALA A 9 -24.91 -5.78 36.04
C ALA A 9 -23.92 -4.64 35.79
N VAL A 10 -22.62 -4.91 35.99
CA VAL A 10 -21.54 -4.03 35.55
C VAL A 10 -21.34 -4.28 34.05
N ALA A 11 -21.72 -3.32 33.22
CA ALA A 11 -21.40 -3.35 31.80
C ALA A 11 -19.95 -2.86 31.61
N LEU A 12 -19.05 -3.77 31.26
CA LEU A 12 -17.72 -3.43 30.73
C LEU A 12 -17.93 -2.93 29.29
N ALA A 13 -17.90 -1.62 29.10
CA ALA A 13 -17.82 -1.03 27.77
C ALA A 13 -16.41 -1.26 27.22
N PHE A 14 -16.26 -2.25 26.34
CA PHE A 14 -15.08 -2.31 25.48
C PHE A 14 -15.18 -1.13 24.51
N SER A 15 -14.29 -0.15 24.65
CA SER A 15 -14.11 0.89 23.65
C SER A 15 -13.56 0.23 22.38
N VAL A 16 -14.42 -0.03 21.41
CA VAL A 16 -13.98 -0.34 20.05
C VAL A 16 -13.25 0.92 19.56
N PRO A 17 -11.96 0.85 19.17
CA PRO A 17 -11.30 2.01 18.60
C PRO A 17 -12.10 2.47 17.38
N ALA A 18 -12.41 3.76 17.31
CA ALA A 18 -13.11 4.32 16.17
C ALA A 18 -12.30 4.02 14.90
N ALA A 19 -12.91 3.35 13.93
CA ALA A 19 -12.26 3.09 12.66
C ALA A 19 -11.88 4.43 12.02
N HIS A 20 -10.61 4.60 11.67
CA HIS A 20 -10.18 5.77 10.90
C HIS A 20 -10.81 5.72 9.50
N ALA A 21 -11.18 6.90 8.97
CA ALA A 21 -11.68 7.01 7.61
C ALA A 21 -10.62 6.48 6.62
N ALA A 22 -11.02 5.73 5.60
CA ALA A 22 -10.06 5.23 4.62
C ALA A 22 -9.43 6.39 3.83
N ILE A 23 -8.10 6.36 3.69
CA ILE A 23 -7.39 7.22 2.73
C ILE A 23 -7.43 6.50 1.39
N GLY A 24 -7.88 7.17 0.34
CA GLY A 24 -8.09 6.56 -0.97
C GLY A 24 -7.80 7.49 -2.13
N SER A 25 -7.43 6.89 -3.26
CA SER A 25 -7.31 7.55 -4.56
C SER A 25 -8.13 6.77 -5.57
N ASP A 26 -9.13 7.42 -6.15
CA ASP A 26 -10.03 6.84 -7.15
C ASP A 26 -9.63 7.24 -8.58
N PHE A 27 -8.70 8.20 -8.70
CA PHE A 27 -8.19 8.79 -9.92
C PHE A 27 -9.27 9.35 -10.84
N ASN A 28 -10.46 9.68 -10.33
CA ASN A 28 -11.55 10.21 -11.15
C ASN A 28 -11.38 11.69 -11.52
N ALA A 29 -10.54 12.42 -10.78
CA ALA A 29 -10.31 13.85 -10.96
C ALA A 29 -8.83 14.22 -11.20
N GLY A 30 -8.00 13.26 -11.62
CA GLY A 30 -6.57 13.48 -11.88
C GLY A 30 -5.67 12.43 -11.22
N SER A 31 -4.35 12.68 -11.25
CA SER A 31 -3.36 11.83 -10.60
C SER A 31 -3.35 11.96 -9.07
N GLN A 32 -4.10 12.88 -8.48
CA GLN A 32 -4.19 13.10 -7.03
C GLN A 32 -2.82 13.30 -6.33
N GLY A 33 -1.86 13.88 -7.05
CA GLY A 33 -0.50 14.13 -6.56
C GLY A 33 0.40 12.90 -6.56
N TRP A 34 -0.04 11.78 -7.11
CA TRP A 34 0.81 10.62 -7.32
C TRP A 34 1.87 10.90 -8.38
N GLN A 35 3.06 10.37 -8.13
CA GLN A 35 4.22 10.47 -9.01
C GLN A 35 4.77 9.08 -9.31
N VAL A 36 5.66 8.99 -10.28
CA VAL A 36 6.43 7.80 -10.54
C VAL A 36 7.85 8.04 -10.06
N VAL A 37 8.39 7.11 -9.28
CA VAL A 37 9.79 7.13 -8.85
C VAL A 37 10.48 5.91 -9.40
N ASP A 38 11.65 6.08 -9.98
CA ASP A 38 12.44 4.99 -10.55
C ASP A 38 13.65 4.71 -9.67
N PHE A 39 13.90 3.44 -9.37
CA PHE A 39 15.05 2.99 -8.59
C PHE A 39 15.95 2.10 -9.45
N SER A 40 17.25 2.32 -9.36
CA SER A 40 18.23 1.43 -10.01
C SER A 40 18.22 0.03 -9.41
N ASN A 41 18.08 -0.08 -8.09
CA ASN A 41 17.85 -1.33 -7.36
C ASN A 41 17.27 -1.05 -5.96
N PRO A 42 15.96 -1.28 -5.74
CA PRO A 42 15.29 -1.00 -4.46
C PRO A 42 15.71 -1.97 -3.33
N ASN A 43 16.40 -3.08 -3.65
CA ASN A 43 17.01 -3.96 -2.64
C ASN A 43 18.40 -3.51 -2.19
N LEU A 44 18.97 -2.46 -2.78
CA LEU A 44 20.26 -1.89 -2.38
C LEU A 44 20.12 -0.46 -1.83
N SER A 45 19.32 0.37 -2.47
CA SER A 45 19.12 1.76 -2.08
C SER A 45 17.67 2.19 -2.32
N LEU A 46 17.05 2.77 -1.30
CA LEU A 46 15.72 3.39 -1.38
C LEU A 46 15.80 4.89 -1.66
N THR A 47 16.78 5.29 -2.47
CA THR A 47 16.85 6.64 -3.04
C THR A 47 16.50 6.55 -4.52
N PRO A 48 15.39 7.17 -4.98
CA PRO A 48 15.05 7.19 -6.39
C PRO A 48 16.18 7.81 -7.23
N GLN A 49 16.49 7.21 -8.37
CA GLN A 49 17.40 7.81 -9.36
C GLN A 49 16.71 8.89 -10.18
N ALA A 50 15.39 8.79 -10.36
CA ALA A 50 14.59 9.75 -11.10
C ALA A 50 13.14 9.79 -10.56
N SER A 51 12.44 10.87 -10.92
CA SER A 51 11.01 11.03 -10.63
C SER A 51 10.30 11.64 -11.82
N TYR A 52 9.07 11.20 -12.08
CA TYR A 52 8.25 11.58 -13.21
C TYR A 52 6.81 11.86 -12.77
N MET A 53 6.07 12.59 -13.59
CA MET A 53 4.62 12.70 -13.44
C MET A 53 3.98 11.40 -13.92
N ALA A 54 3.03 10.86 -13.16
CA ALA A 54 2.22 9.73 -13.62
C ALA A 54 1.29 10.17 -14.77
N ASN A 55 1.09 9.32 -15.77
CA ASN A 55 0.12 9.60 -16.83
C ASN A 55 -1.28 9.33 -16.27
N TRP A 56 -2.16 10.33 -16.31
CA TRP A 56 -3.53 10.17 -15.84
C TRP A 56 -4.48 9.91 -17.00
N HIS A 57 -5.42 8.99 -16.78
CA HIS A 57 -6.50 8.65 -17.69
C HIS A 57 -7.83 8.75 -16.96
N ALA A 58 -8.80 9.42 -17.56
CA ALA A 58 -10.12 9.66 -16.95
C ALA A 58 -11.04 8.41 -16.94
N SER A 59 -10.68 7.35 -17.69
CA SER A 59 -11.51 6.16 -17.85
C SER A 59 -10.66 4.94 -18.21
N GLY A 60 -11.17 3.73 -17.99
CA GLY A 60 -10.52 2.46 -18.34
C GLY A 60 -9.85 1.75 -17.15
N GLY A 61 -9.82 2.41 -16.00
CA GLY A 61 -9.45 1.84 -14.71
C GLY A 61 -10.53 0.93 -14.13
N ALA A 62 -10.22 0.25 -13.03
CA ALA A 62 -11.15 -0.65 -12.37
C ALA A 62 -12.45 0.04 -11.89
N ASN A 63 -12.38 1.33 -11.53
CA ASN A 63 -13.50 2.13 -11.03
C ASN A 63 -13.66 3.48 -11.75
N GLY A 64 -13.20 3.59 -13.00
CA GLY A 64 -13.19 4.86 -13.72
C GLY A 64 -11.78 5.26 -14.14
N GLY A 65 -11.25 6.33 -13.54
CA GLY A 65 -9.90 6.81 -13.86
C GLY A 65 -8.78 5.89 -13.35
N TYR A 66 -7.58 6.09 -13.89
CA TYR A 66 -6.35 5.41 -13.43
C TYR A 66 -5.11 6.23 -13.75
N ILE A 67 -3.97 5.80 -13.19
CA ILE A 67 -2.65 6.29 -13.59
C ILE A 67 -1.82 5.14 -14.16
N ASP A 68 -0.96 5.44 -15.14
CA ASP A 68 0.03 4.51 -15.65
C ASP A 68 1.40 5.16 -15.87
N PHE A 69 2.35 4.30 -16.22
CA PHE A 69 3.65 4.71 -16.72
C PHE A 69 4.30 3.57 -17.51
N SER A 70 5.08 3.92 -18.54
CA SER A 70 5.97 2.97 -19.21
C SER A 70 7.27 2.90 -18.43
N ASP A 71 7.79 1.68 -18.22
CA ASP A 71 9.06 1.48 -17.53
C ASP A 71 10.17 2.34 -18.18
N PRO A 72 10.74 3.33 -17.45
CA PRO A 72 11.67 4.29 -18.03
C PRO A 72 13.10 3.78 -18.10
N SER A 73 13.43 2.66 -17.45
CA SER A 73 14.80 2.20 -17.33
C SER A 73 14.89 0.66 -17.27
N SER A 74 16.07 0.15 -16.90
CA SER A 74 16.25 -1.27 -16.56
C SER A 74 16.13 -1.54 -15.06
N GLY A 75 15.75 -0.53 -14.29
CA GLY A 75 15.48 -0.60 -12.85
C GLY A 75 14.04 -1.01 -12.57
N SER A 76 13.55 -0.63 -11.40
CA SER A 76 12.16 -0.83 -10.99
C SER A 76 11.55 0.51 -10.62
N PHE A 77 10.46 0.87 -11.29
CA PHE A 77 9.67 2.05 -10.95
C PHE A 77 8.50 1.71 -10.02
N TYR A 78 8.06 2.71 -9.27
CA TYR A 78 6.95 2.63 -8.33
C TYR A 78 6.07 3.86 -8.46
N PHE A 79 4.77 3.69 -8.19
CA PHE A 79 3.86 4.80 -7.97
C PHE A 79 4.02 5.31 -6.54
N SER A 80 4.58 6.51 -6.40
CA SER A 80 4.75 7.21 -5.13
C SER A 80 3.46 7.94 -4.77
N ALA A 81 2.90 7.59 -3.62
CA ALA A 81 1.62 8.10 -3.15
C ALA A 81 1.65 9.61 -2.85
N GLY A 82 0.53 10.29 -3.12
CA GLY A 82 0.38 11.72 -2.83
C GLY A 82 0.39 12.06 -1.34
N SER A 83 0.34 13.35 -1.01
CA SER A 83 0.48 13.86 0.36
C SER A 83 -0.57 13.35 1.35
N ALA A 84 -1.72 12.87 0.88
CA ALA A 84 -2.75 12.25 1.71
C ALA A 84 -2.26 10.97 2.44
N TYR A 85 -1.19 10.34 1.94
CA TYR A 85 -0.61 9.11 2.48
C TYR A 85 0.65 9.37 3.33
N LEU A 86 0.88 10.63 3.74
CA LEU A 86 2.01 11.03 4.56
C LEU A 86 1.55 11.50 5.95
N GLY A 87 2.51 11.69 6.85
CA GLY A 87 2.26 12.10 8.23
C GLY A 87 2.09 10.92 9.19
N ASN A 88 1.41 11.15 10.30
CA ASN A 88 1.20 10.12 11.30
C ASN A 88 0.00 9.23 10.93
N LEU A 89 0.29 8.05 10.40
CA LEU A 89 -0.71 7.04 10.02
C LEU A 89 -0.77 5.86 11.00
N SER A 90 -0.28 6.02 12.23
CA SER A 90 -0.18 4.91 13.19
C SER A 90 -1.52 4.26 13.53
N GLY A 91 -2.62 5.00 13.49
CA GLY A 91 -3.95 4.42 13.74
C GLY A 91 -4.51 3.58 12.59
N TYR A 92 -3.80 3.41 11.48
CA TYR A 92 -4.09 2.41 10.45
C TYR A 92 -3.36 1.08 10.69
N PHE A 93 -2.52 0.98 11.72
CA PHE A 93 -1.88 -0.28 12.12
C PHE A 93 -2.95 -1.34 12.45
N GLY A 94 -2.75 -2.58 11.98
CA GLY A 94 -3.74 -3.65 11.99
C GLY A 94 -4.80 -3.54 10.88
N GLY A 95 -4.81 -2.44 10.12
CA GLY A 95 -5.64 -2.26 8.93
C GLY A 95 -5.02 -2.88 7.67
N SER A 96 -5.46 -2.41 6.50
CA SER A 96 -5.02 -2.93 5.20
C SER A 96 -4.65 -1.80 4.25
N LEU A 97 -3.52 -1.97 3.54
CA LEU A 97 -3.19 -1.24 2.33
C LEU A 97 -3.67 -2.06 1.13
N SER A 98 -4.57 -1.50 0.34
CA SER A 98 -5.19 -2.18 -0.80
C SER A 98 -5.13 -1.34 -2.08
N TYR A 99 -4.93 -1.99 -3.22
CA TYR A 99 -4.81 -1.34 -4.54
C TYR A 99 -5.24 -2.30 -5.66
N VAL A 100 -5.56 -1.73 -6.82
CA VAL A 100 -5.89 -2.50 -8.04
C VAL A 100 -4.85 -2.19 -9.11
N GLN A 101 -4.26 -3.22 -9.69
CA GLN A 101 -3.19 -3.08 -10.67
C GLN A 101 -3.36 -4.06 -11.82
N GLN A 102 -2.92 -3.65 -13.00
CA GLN A 102 -2.61 -4.52 -14.12
C GLN A 102 -1.25 -4.15 -14.68
N VAL A 103 -0.60 -5.08 -15.37
CA VAL A 103 0.66 -4.84 -16.06
C VAL A 103 0.52 -5.32 -17.50
N LEU A 104 0.75 -4.39 -18.43
CA LEU A 104 0.82 -4.68 -19.85
C LEU A 104 2.28 -4.88 -20.22
N THR A 105 2.66 -6.11 -20.52
CA THR A 105 4.03 -6.46 -20.94
C THR A 105 3.99 -7.27 -22.23
N SER A 106 4.90 -6.97 -23.15
CA SER A 106 5.07 -7.74 -24.40
C SER A 106 5.81 -9.06 -24.19
N THR A 107 6.47 -9.26 -23.04
CA THR A 107 7.34 -10.42 -22.77
C THR A 107 6.85 -11.33 -21.65
N GLY A 108 5.67 -11.08 -21.07
CA GLY A 108 5.08 -11.95 -20.03
C GLY A 108 5.93 -12.06 -18.74
N GLY A 109 6.83 -11.09 -18.51
CA GLY A 109 7.89 -11.17 -17.50
C GLY A 109 7.38 -11.11 -16.06
N GLN A 110 7.55 -12.20 -15.33
CA GLN A 110 7.30 -12.35 -13.91
C GLN A 110 8.47 -11.80 -13.06
N TRP A 111 8.83 -10.51 -13.20
CA TRP A 111 9.87 -9.95 -12.34
C TRP A 111 9.39 -9.97 -10.88
N ARG A 112 10.15 -10.63 -10.01
CA ARG A 112 9.80 -10.90 -8.59
C ARG A 112 10.97 -10.63 -7.65
N ASN A 113 12.03 -10.00 -8.12
CA ASN A 113 13.21 -9.79 -7.29
C ASN A 113 13.13 -8.50 -6.47
N ASP A 114 12.18 -7.63 -6.78
CA ASP A 114 11.96 -6.35 -6.10
C ASP A 114 10.64 -6.37 -5.32
N PRO A 115 10.53 -5.55 -4.26
CA PRO A 115 9.31 -5.48 -3.46
C PRO A 115 8.14 -4.89 -4.25
N ASP A 116 6.91 -5.24 -3.87
CA ASP A 116 5.70 -4.68 -4.48
C ASP A 116 5.22 -3.42 -3.74
N LEU A 117 5.50 -3.34 -2.43
CA LEU A 117 5.21 -2.17 -1.60
C LEU A 117 6.44 -1.75 -0.82
N ILE A 118 6.62 -0.44 -0.70
CA ILE A 118 7.69 0.18 0.09
C ILE A 118 7.04 1.28 0.94
N LEU A 119 7.13 1.15 2.26
CA LEU A 119 6.76 2.20 3.22
C LEU A 119 8.03 2.82 3.77
N ILE A 120 8.16 4.14 3.62
CA ILE A 120 9.33 4.90 4.08
C ILE A 120 8.86 5.98 5.06
N GLY A 121 9.46 6.01 6.25
CA GLY A 121 9.10 6.98 7.28
C GLY A 121 10.00 6.86 8.50
N ASN A 122 10.19 7.97 9.22
CA ASN A 122 11.01 8.01 10.45
C ASN A 122 12.43 7.42 10.29
N GLY A 123 13.05 7.62 9.13
CA GLY A 123 14.38 7.06 8.81
C GLY A 123 14.42 5.53 8.65
N GLN A 124 13.26 4.88 8.58
CA GLN A 124 13.10 3.44 8.36
C GLN A 124 12.39 3.18 7.05
N ALA A 125 12.56 1.96 6.55
CA ALA A 125 11.77 1.45 5.45
C ALA A 125 11.30 0.02 5.73
N TYR A 126 10.11 -0.28 5.26
CA TYR A 126 9.50 -1.60 5.33
C TYR A 126 9.00 -1.98 3.95
N VAL A 127 9.30 -3.19 3.53
CA VAL A 127 8.94 -3.70 2.21
C VAL A 127 8.05 -4.91 2.32
N TYR A 128 7.18 -5.10 1.33
CA TYR A 128 6.29 -6.24 1.23
C TYR A 128 6.33 -6.79 -0.20
N GLN A 129 6.25 -8.11 -0.31
CA GLN A 129 6.15 -8.80 -1.59
C GLN A 129 4.86 -9.61 -1.63
N GLN A 130 4.04 -9.35 -2.65
CA GLN A 130 2.83 -10.10 -2.93
C GLN A 130 3.16 -11.53 -3.33
N ALA A 131 2.20 -12.43 -3.12
CA ALA A 131 2.34 -13.83 -3.51
C ALA A 131 2.40 -14.02 -5.04
N ALA A 132 1.73 -13.15 -5.80
CA ALA A 132 1.64 -13.21 -7.25
C ALA A 132 1.79 -11.82 -7.89
N ASN A 133 2.31 -11.80 -9.12
CA ASN A 133 2.34 -10.59 -9.94
C ASN A 133 0.97 -10.31 -10.57
N PRO A 134 0.68 -9.04 -10.86
CA PRO A 134 -0.45 -8.66 -11.70
C PRO A 134 -0.30 -9.23 -13.13
N GLY A 135 -1.42 -9.67 -13.68
CA GLY A 135 -1.58 -10.01 -15.10
C GLY A 135 -2.00 -8.80 -15.93
N SER A 136 -2.47 -9.07 -17.15
CA SER A 136 -2.92 -8.06 -18.12
C SER A 136 -4.35 -7.56 -17.92
N THR A 137 -4.94 -7.84 -16.76
CA THR A 137 -6.29 -7.40 -16.38
C THR A 137 -6.24 -6.85 -14.97
N TRP A 138 -7.12 -5.88 -14.64
CA TRP A 138 -7.20 -5.30 -13.30
C TRP A 138 -7.39 -6.36 -12.21
N GLN A 139 -6.46 -6.41 -11.27
CA GLN A 139 -6.44 -7.34 -10.14
C GLN A 139 -6.28 -6.61 -8.82
N GLN A 140 -7.02 -7.06 -7.81
CA GLN A 140 -6.96 -6.53 -6.46
C GLN A 140 -5.80 -7.15 -5.69
N PHE A 141 -5.05 -6.29 -5.00
CA PHE A 141 -3.99 -6.66 -4.07
C PHE A 141 -4.24 -6.02 -2.72
N SER A 142 -3.65 -6.64 -1.68
CA SER A 142 -3.77 -6.17 -0.30
C SER A 142 -2.55 -6.61 0.51
N ALA A 143 -2.18 -5.80 1.50
CA ALA A 143 -1.24 -6.15 2.55
C ALA A 143 -1.78 -5.66 3.89
N THR A 144 -1.80 -6.54 4.89
CA THR A 144 -2.15 -6.14 6.27
C THR A 144 -1.02 -5.30 6.85
N LEU A 145 -1.35 -4.24 7.57
CA LEU A 145 -0.41 -3.32 8.22
C LEU A 145 -0.15 -3.75 9.67
N ASP A 146 0.20 -5.00 9.89
CA ASP A 146 0.45 -5.61 11.21
C ASP A 146 1.89 -6.15 11.39
N GLY A 147 2.74 -5.96 10.38
CA GLY A 147 4.11 -6.48 10.34
C GLY A 147 4.24 -7.86 9.71
N ALA A 148 3.18 -8.67 9.67
CA ALA A 148 3.24 -10.00 9.07
C ALA A 148 3.54 -9.90 7.56
N GLY A 149 4.56 -10.63 7.11
CA GLY A 149 5.03 -10.60 5.71
C GLY A 149 5.86 -9.38 5.33
N TRP A 150 5.99 -8.37 6.20
CA TRP A 150 6.85 -7.21 5.98
C TRP A 150 8.30 -7.52 6.36
N ARG A 151 9.25 -6.91 5.64
CA ARG A 151 10.69 -7.00 5.91
C ARG A 151 11.31 -5.61 6.04
N ARG A 152 12.33 -5.48 6.89
CA ARG A 152 13.04 -4.21 7.12
C ARG A 152 13.99 -3.89 5.98
N GLY A 153 13.80 -2.72 5.34
CA GLY A 153 14.66 -2.18 4.29
C GLY A 153 14.50 -2.85 2.94
N THR A 154 14.77 -4.16 2.85
CA THR A 154 14.86 -4.91 1.58
C THR A 154 14.19 -6.27 1.70
N LEU A 155 13.99 -6.96 0.57
CA LEU A 155 13.41 -8.31 0.59
C LEU A 155 14.33 -9.35 1.25
N ALA A 156 15.61 -9.05 1.45
CA ALA A 156 16.53 -9.90 2.21
C ALA A 156 16.61 -9.51 3.70
N GLY A 157 15.97 -8.40 4.09
CA GLY A 157 16.00 -7.87 5.45
C GLY A 157 15.36 -8.77 6.50
N ALA A 158 15.56 -8.41 7.77
CA ALA A 158 14.90 -9.08 8.87
C ALA A 158 13.37 -8.95 8.76
N ALA A 159 12.65 -9.99 9.15
CA ALA A 159 11.21 -9.90 9.31
C ALA A 159 10.84 -8.80 10.32
N VAL A 160 9.67 -8.21 10.12
CA VAL A 160 9.01 -7.41 11.14
C VAL A 160 8.23 -8.39 12.00
N ASP A 161 8.66 -8.54 13.25
CA ASP A 161 7.93 -9.36 14.22
C ASP A 161 6.61 -8.65 14.56
N SER A 162 5.51 -9.40 14.51
CA SER A 162 4.14 -8.96 14.85
C SER A 162 3.87 -9.04 16.35
#